data_AF-A0A9X4EXC6-F1
#
_entry.id   AF-A0A9X4EXC6-F1
#
_cell.length_a   1.000
_cell.length_b   1.000
_cell.length_c   1.000
_cell.angle_alpha   90.00
_cell.angle_beta   90.00
_cell.angle_gamma   90.00
#
_symmetry.space_group_name_H-M   'P 1'
#
loop_
_entity.id
_entity.type
_entity.pdbx_description
1 polymer ?
#
loop_
_entity_poly.entity_id
_entity_poly.type
_entity_poly.pdbx_seq_one_letter_code
_entity_poly.pdbx_strand_id
1 'polypeptide(L)'
;MPLQDVKLRYRQSREKQTTLAKVDRATHATLKPRTDRTKQNITASITRLNINTGNGRLQIQGADETVAFGFPGTRKYLELKVAAKTPFSKNLHTNNSRPREEWETLQLRVHTQTTITGRVIKYIIEGIVDA
;
A
#
# COMPACT_ATOMS: atom_id res chain seq x y z
N MET A 1 -20.13 5.52 20.05
CA MET A 1 -19.21 4.67 20.84
C MET A 1 -18.16 5.58 21.46
N PRO A 2 -18.03 5.66 22.80
CA PRO A 2 -16.93 6.39 23.44
C PRO A 2 -15.59 5.70 23.13
N LEU A 3 -14.55 6.48 22.87
CA LEU A 3 -13.19 5.98 22.63
C LEU A 3 -12.63 5.43 23.95
N GLN A 4 -12.19 4.17 23.94
CA GLN A 4 -11.72 3.45 25.12
C GLN A 4 -10.22 3.16 24.96
N ASP A 5 -9.42 3.55 25.96
CA ASP A 5 -8.00 3.22 25.99
C ASP A 5 -7.81 1.71 26.26
N VAL A 6 -7.02 1.05 25.43
CA VAL A 6 -6.74 -0.39 25.55
C VAL A 6 -5.30 -0.58 26.02
N LYS A 7 -5.09 -1.44 27.01
CA LYS A 7 -3.76 -1.78 27.54
C LYS A 7 -3.52 -3.28 27.39
N LEU A 8 -2.42 -3.64 26.75
CA LEU A 8 -1.87 -5.00 26.78
C LEU A 8 -0.92 -5.10 27.99
N ARG A 9 -1.17 -6.07 28.87
CA ARG A 9 -0.36 -6.28 30.08
C ARG A 9 0.16 -7.71 30.12
N TYR A 10 1.42 -7.87 30.51
CA TYR A 10 1.93 -9.14 31.03
C TYR A 10 1.61 -9.20 32.52
N ARG A 11 1.05 -10.32 32.97
CA ARG A 11 0.65 -10.52 34.35
C ARG A 11 1.32 -11.75 34.92
N GLN A 12 2.23 -11.54 35.87
CA GLN A 12 2.83 -12.62 36.65
C GLN A 12 1.96 -12.97 37.86
N SER A 13 1.34 -11.96 38.49
CA SER A 13 0.38 -12.14 39.60
C SER A 13 -0.64 -11.00 39.66
N ARG A 14 -1.56 -11.01 40.64
CA ARG A 14 -2.52 -9.90 40.79
C ARG A 14 -1.84 -8.57 41.08
N GLU A 15 -0.85 -8.55 41.96
CA GLU A 15 -0.09 -7.35 42.28
C GLU A 15 1.02 -7.04 41.25
N LYS A 16 1.56 -8.05 40.56
CA LYS A 16 2.68 -7.86 39.63
C LYS A 16 2.22 -7.90 38.17
N GLN A 17 1.95 -6.70 37.64
CA GLN A 17 1.55 -6.46 36.25
C GLN A 17 2.48 -5.47 35.58
N THR A 18 2.94 -5.81 34.37
CA THR A 18 3.73 -4.92 33.51
C THR A 18 2.91 -4.56 32.28
N THR A 19 2.73 -3.27 32.01
CA THR A 19 2.08 -2.83 30.76
C THR A 19 3.08 -2.97 29.62
N LEU A 20 2.77 -3.82 28.65
CA LEU A 20 3.63 -4.06 27.47
C LEU A 20 3.35 -3.03 26.37
N ALA A 21 2.08 -2.67 26.20
CA ALA A 21 1.67 -1.69 25.21
C ALA A 21 0.38 -0.98 25.67
N LYS A 22 0.28 0.31 25.35
CA LYS A 22 -0.93 1.10 25.52
C LYS A 22 -1.34 1.63 24.14
N VAL A 23 -2.58 1.38 23.76
CA VAL A 23 -3.20 1.95 22.58
C VAL A 23 -4.18 3.01 23.07
N ASP A 24 -3.87 4.26 22.79
CA ASP A 24 -4.67 5.41 23.20
C ASP A 24 -4.93 6.37 22.04
N ARG A 25 -5.56 7.52 22.33
CA ARG A 25 -5.86 8.54 21.32
C ARG A 25 -4.61 9.02 20.58
N ALA A 26 -3.45 9.11 21.24
CA ALA A 26 -2.21 9.51 20.59
C ALA A 26 -1.73 8.41 19.63
N THR A 27 -1.83 7.12 20.03
CA THR A 27 -1.60 5.98 19.14
C THR A 27 -2.55 5.98 17.93
N HIS A 28 -3.84 6.26 18.15
CA HIS A 28 -4.79 6.35 17.05
C HIS A 28 -4.49 7.50 16.08
N ALA A 29 -4.06 8.66 16.61
CA ALA A 29 -3.68 9.80 15.79
C ALA A 29 -2.43 9.51 14.94
N THR A 30 -1.47 8.72 15.44
CA THR A 30 -0.29 8.29 14.66
C THR A 30 -0.60 7.16 13.68
N LEU A 31 -1.68 6.40 13.89
CA LEU A 31 -2.13 5.33 12.99
C LEU A 31 -2.92 5.83 11.77
N LYS A 32 -3.36 7.10 11.75
CA LYS A 32 -4.05 7.66 10.59
C LYS A 32 -3.04 8.05 9.50
N PRO A 33 -3.07 7.40 8.32
CA PRO A 33 -2.22 7.79 7.21
C PRO A 33 -2.57 9.19 6.73
N ARG A 34 -1.57 9.92 6.25
CA ARG A 34 -1.77 11.18 5.51
C ARG A 34 -1.80 10.87 4.03
N THR A 35 -2.79 11.41 3.32
CA THR A 35 -2.83 11.33 1.86
C THR A 35 -2.16 12.56 1.28
N ASP A 36 -1.05 12.37 0.59
CA ASP A 36 -0.45 13.39 -0.25
C ASP A 36 -0.98 13.23 -1.68
N ARG A 37 -1.66 14.26 -2.17
CA ARG A 37 -2.29 14.27 -3.50
C ARG A 37 -1.38 14.82 -4.59
N THR A 38 -0.13 15.17 -4.24
CA THR A 38 0.88 15.55 -5.22
C THR A 38 1.11 14.38 -6.17
N LYS A 39 0.85 14.62 -7.45
CA LYS A 39 1.01 13.60 -8.50
C LYS A 39 2.49 13.49 -8.85
N GLN A 40 2.97 12.26 -8.92
CA GLN A 40 4.32 11.95 -9.35
C GLN A 40 4.31 10.73 -10.27
N ASN A 41 5.30 10.63 -11.13
CA ASN A 41 5.51 9.44 -11.95
C ASN A 41 6.50 8.52 -11.23
N ILE A 42 6.22 7.22 -11.22
CA ILE A 42 7.12 6.19 -10.70
C ILE A 42 7.30 5.10 -11.75
N THR A 43 8.46 4.45 -11.72
CA THR A 43 8.72 3.23 -12.50
C THR A 43 8.69 2.04 -11.55
N ALA A 44 7.77 1.10 -11.79
CA ALA A 44 7.54 0.00 -10.87
C ALA A 44 7.07 -1.29 -11.54
N SER A 45 7.40 -2.42 -10.92
CA SER A 45 6.91 -3.76 -11.31
C SER A 45 5.80 -4.21 -10.37
N ILE A 46 4.75 -4.81 -10.91
CA ILE A 46 3.65 -5.40 -10.15
C ILE A 46 4.08 -6.79 -9.66
N THR A 47 4.02 -7.01 -8.35
CA THR A 47 4.42 -8.28 -7.71
C THR A 47 3.24 -9.05 -7.12
N ARG A 48 2.10 -8.39 -6.95
CA ARG A 48 0.82 -9.03 -6.58
C ARG A 48 -0.35 -8.16 -7.02
N LEU A 49 -1.43 -8.78 -7.46
CA LEU A 49 -2.68 -8.11 -7.84
C LEU A 49 -3.89 -8.92 -7.39
N ASN A 50 -4.85 -8.26 -6.73
CA ASN A 50 -6.16 -8.82 -6.48
C ASN A 50 -7.14 -8.35 -7.58
N ILE A 51 -7.60 -9.28 -8.42
CA ILE A 51 -8.43 -8.95 -9.58
C ILE A 51 -9.82 -8.39 -9.24
N ASN A 52 -10.32 -8.66 -8.02
CA ASN A 52 -11.65 -8.19 -7.60
C ASN A 52 -11.62 -6.75 -7.07
N THR A 53 -10.48 -6.30 -6.53
CA THR A 53 -10.36 -4.98 -5.88
C THR A 53 -9.36 -4.05 -6.55
N GLY A 54 -8.47 -4.58 -7.39
CA GLY A 54 -7.33 -3.87 -7.97
C GLY A 54 -6.20 -3.57 -6.98
N ASN A 55 -6.34 -3.91 -5.70
CA ASN A 55 -5.27 -3.70 -4.74
C ASN A 55 -4.16 -4.72 -4.93
N GLY A 56 -2.93 -4.33 -4.62
CA GLY A 56 -1.78 -5.19 -4.85
C GLY A 56 -0.51 -4.73 -4.16
N ARG A 57 0.61 -5.26 -4.63
CA ARG A 57 1.97 -4.88 -4.25
C ARG A 57 2.76 -4.55 -5.50
N LEU A 58 3.53 -3.47 -5.42
CA LEU A 58 4.47 -3.07 -6.46
C LEU A 58 5.87 -2.96 -5.85
N GLN A 59 6.88 -3.10 -6.69
CA GLN A 59 8.26 -2.79 -6.34
C GLN A 59 8.71 -1.63 -7.21
N ILE A 60 9.18 -0.56 -6.58
CA ILE A 60 9.78 0.57 -7.29
C ILE A 60 11.14 0.12 -7.83
N GLN A 61 11.49 0.55 -9.04
CA GLN A 61 12.79 0.27 -9.60
C GLN A 61 13.91 0.78 -8.67
N GLY A 62 14.85 -0.11 -8.33
CA GLY A 62 15.95 0.20 -7.40
C GLY A 62 15.60 0.13 -5.90
N ALA A 63 14.35 -0.16 -5.53
CA ALA A 63 13.97 -0.40 -4.14
C ALA A 63 14.00 -1.89 -3.79
N ASP A 64 14.36 -2.23 -2.56
CA ASP A 64 14.43 -3.63 -2.10
C ASP A 64 13.09 -4.20 -1.63
N GLU A 65 12.20 -3.33 -1.16
CA GLU A 65 10.90 -3.69 -0.60
C GLU A 65 9.74 -3.46 -1.58
N THR A 66 8.69 -4.27 -1.41
CA THR A 66 7.41 -4.03 -2.08
C THR A 66 6.51 -3.13 -1.24
N VAL A 67 5.84 -2.18 -1.90
CA VAL A 67 4.88 -1.26 -1.29
C VAL A 67 3.47 -1.58 -1.76
N ALA A 68 2.47 -1.35 -0.92
CA ALA A 68 1.08 -1.55 -1.33
C ALA A 68 0.68 -0.55 -2.43
N PHE A 69 -0.21 -0.98 -3.32
CA PHE A 69 -0.89 -0.06 -4.23
C PHE A 69 -2.39 -0.31 -4.28
N GLY A 70 -3.12 0.68 -4.81
CA GLY A 70 -4.53 0.56 -5.18
C GLY A 70 -4.93 1.69 -6.10
N PHE A 71 -6.25 1.87 -6.27
CA PHE A 71 -6.84 2.89 -7.13
C PHE A 71 -7.66 3.89 -6.32
N PRO A 72 -7.94 5.10 -6.85
CA PRO A 72 -8.81 6.07 -6.22
C PRO A 72 -10.18 5.46 -5.88
N GLY A 73 -10.70 5.75 -4.68
CA GLY A 73 -12.00 5.22 -4.24
C GLY A 73 -13.19 5.64 -5.13
N THR A 74 -13.03 6.70 -5.92
CA THR A 74 -14.01 7.19 -6.89
C THR A 74 -14.05 6.37 -8.18
N ARG A 75 -13.08 5.49 -8.42
CA ARG A 75 -13.00 4.62 -9.61
C ARG A 75 -12.77 3.20 -9.15
N LYS A 76 -13.83 2.40 -9.05
CA LYS A 76 -13.64 1.00 -8.66
C LYS A 76 -12.87 0.27 -9.75
N TYR A 77 -11.91 -0.55 -9.35
CA TYR A 77 -11.13 -1.34 -10.29
C TYR A 77 -12.03 -2.18 -11.21
N LEU A 78 -13.10 -2.78 -10.68
CA LEU A 78 -14.08 -3.55 -11.47
C LEU A 78 -14.72 -2.75 -12.59
N GLU A 79 -14.92 -1.44 -12.40
CA GLU A 79 -15.54 -0.52 -13.35
C GLU A 79 -14.55 -0.01 -14.41
N LEU A 80 -13.25 -0.26 -14.24
CA LEU A 80 -12.25 0.09 -15.26
C LEU A 80 -12.43 -0.78 -16.51
N LYS A 81 -12.29 -0.16 -17.68
CA LYS A 81 -12.24 -0.86 -18.96
C LYS A 81 -11.14 -1.92 -18.95
N VAL A 82 -11.36 -3.03 -19.66
CA VAL A 82 -10.37 -4.13 -19.77
C VAL A 82 -8.99 -3.59 -20.20
N ALA A 83 -8.95 -2.67 -21.17
CA ALA A 83 -7.73 -2.03 -21.64
C ALA A 83 -6.90 -1.35 -20.51
N ALA A 84 -7.55 -0.82 -19.48
CA ALA A 84 -6.87 -0.21 -18.34
C ALA A 84 -6.38 -1.25 -17.31
N LYS A 85 -6.94 -2.46 -17.30
CA LYS A 85 -6.58 -3.56 -16.40
C LYS A 85 -5.43 -4.40 -16.96
N THR A 86 -5.44 -4.64 -18.27
CA THR A 86 -4.51 -5.53 -18.98
C THR A 86 -3.03 -5.26 -18.69
N PRO A 87 -2.54 -4.01 -18.65
CA PRO A 87 -1.12 -3.74 -18.39
C PRO A 87 -0.66 -4.27 -17.03
N PHE A 88 -1.48 -4.13 -15.98
CA PHE A 88 -1.14 -4.60 -14.64
C PHE A 88 -1.09 -6.13 -14.56
N SER A 89 -2.06 -6.82 -15.16
CA SER A 89 -2.08 -8.29 -15.18
C SER A 89 -0.98 -8.87 -16.06
N LYS A 90 -0.69 -8.24 -17.21
CA LYS A 90 0.38 -8.66 -18.11
C LYS A 90 1.75 -8.49 -17.43
N ASN A 91 1.99 -7.34 -16.81
CA ASN A 91 3.24 -7.10 -16.08
C ASN A 91 3.45 -8.15 -14.97
N LEU A 92 2.42 -8.43 -14.16
CA LEU A 92 2.50 -9.48 -13.14
C LEU A 92 2.75 -10.86 -13.76
N HIS A 93 2.04 -11.21 -14.82
CA HIS A 93 2.18 -12.50 -15.50
C HIS A 93 3.60 -12.70 -16.05
N THR A 94 4.14 -11.71 -16.75
CA THR A 94 5.49 -11.77 -17.31
C THR A 94 6.55 -11.93 -16.22
N ASN A 95 6.44 -11.13 -15.15
CA ASN A 95 7.46 -11.10 -14.10
C ASN A 95 7.44 -12.34 -13.18
N ASN A 96 6.30 -13.01 -13.05
CA ASN A 96 6.19 -14.24 -12.25
C ASN A 96 7.09 -15.39 -12.74
N SER A 97 7.53 -15.35 -14.00
CA SER A 97 8.38 -16.38 -14.62
C SER A 97 9.82 -15.94 -14.81
N ARG A 98 10.20 -14.75 -14.35
CA ARG A 98 11.52 -14.15 -14.59
C ARG A 98 12.28 -13.87 -13.29
N PRO A 99 13.61 -13.94 -13.31
CA PRO A 99 14.42 -13.44 -12.23
C PRO A 99 14.22 -11.92 -12.08
N ARG A 100 14.47 -11.39 -10.89
CA ARG A 100 14.12 -10.01 -10.50
C ARG A 100 14.79 -8.97 -11.39
N GLU A 101 15.98 -9.29 -11.86
CA GLU A 101 16.85 -8.46 -12.70
C GLU A 101 16.26 -8.24 -14.10
N GLU A 102 15.35 -9.12 -14.52
CA GLU A 102 14.69 -9.10 -15.84
C GLU A 102 13.22 -8.66 -15.78
N TRP A 103 12.77 -8.17 -14.61
CA TRP A 103 11.39 -7.75 -14.44
C TRP A 103 11.06 -6.53 -15.31
N GLU A 104 9.96 -6.64 -16.05
CA GLU A 104 9.37 -5.53 -16.76
C GLU A 104 8.78 -4.52 -15.76
N THR A 105 8.86 -3.24 -16.13
CA THR A 105 8.33 -2.13 -15.32
C THR A 105 7.23 -1.40 -16.07
N LEU A 106 6.39 -0.71 -15.30
CA LEU A 106 5.38 0.22 -15.79
C LEU A 106 5.73 1.63 -15.32
N GLN A 107 5.55 2.62 -16.19
CA GLN A 107 5.54 4.02 -15.79
C GLN A 107 4.14 4.40 -15.32
N LEU A 108 4.00 4.67 -14.03
CA LEU A 108 2.73 4.90 -13.36
C LEU A 108 2.64 6.34 -12.86
N ARG A 109 1.51 6.99 -13.12
CA ARG A 109 1.15 8.24 -12.46
C ARG A 109 0.43 7.93 -11.16
N VAL A 110 0.98 8.39 -10.04
CA VAL A 110 0.53 8.05 -8.70
C VAL A 110 0.47 9.26 -7.78
N HIS A 111 -0.29 9.12 -6.70
CA HIS A 111 -0.12 9.90 -5.49
C HIS A 111 0.05 8.95 -4.28
N THR A 112 0.35 9.45 -3.09
CA THR A 112 0.79 8.59 -1.98
C THR A 112 -0.09 8.69 -0.73
N GLN A 113 -0.07 7.61 0.04
CA GLN A 113 -0.41 7.64 1.46
C GLN A 113 0.86 7.38 2.26
N THR A 114 1.09 8.22 3.25
CA THR A 114 2.28 8.19 4.10
C THR A 114 1.91 8.02 5.57
N THR A 115 2.84 7.51 6.36
CA THR A 115 2.79 7.63 7.81
C THR A 115 2.98 9.10 8.23
N ILE A 116 2.73 9.41 9.50
CA ILE A 116 3.06 10.72 10.06
C ILE A 116 4.55 11.08 9.95
N THR A 117 5.42 10.07 9.86
CA THR A 117 6.87 10.22 9.68
C THR A 117 7.29 10.37 8.21
N GLY A 118 6.34 10.38 7.27
CA GLY A 118 6.60 10.54 5.83
C GLY A 118 6.93 9.25 5.08
N ARG A 119 6.98 8.09 5.75
CA ARG A 119 7.19 6.80 5.05
C ARG A 119 5.99 6.50 4.16
N VAL A 120 6.22 6.26 2.87
CA VAL A 120 5.17 5.82 1.95
C VAL A 120 4.70 4.42 2.31
N ILE A 121 3.39 4.28 2.57
CA ILE A 121 2.76 2.99 2.89
C ILE A 121 1.89 2.48 1.74
N LYS A 122 1.40 3.37 0.88
CA LYS A 122 0.57 2.99 -0.27
C LYS A 122 0.71 3.99 -1.42
N TYR A 123 0.83 3.46 -2.64
CA TYR A 123 0.67 4.23 -3.87
C TYR A 123 -0.77 4.13 -4.39
N ILE A 124 -1.35 5.26 -4.76
CA ILE A 124 -2.66 5.33 -5.39
C ILE A 124 -2.45 5.64 -6.87
N ILE A 125 -2.79 4.67 -7.73
CA ILE A 125 -2.53 4.72 -9.17
C ILE A 125 -3.65 5.50 -9.87
N GLU A 126 -3.29 6.60 -10.50
CA GLU A 126 -4.19 7.45 -11.28
C GLU A 126 -4.22 7.04 -12.77
N GLY A 127 -3.14 6.42 -13.25
CA GLY A 127 -3.02 5.95 -14.63
C GLY A 127 -1.61 5.48 -14.99
N ILE A 128 -1.45 5.08 -16.25
CA ILE A 128 -0.18 4.71 -16.87
C ILE A 128 0.27 5.88 -17.74
N VAL A 129 1.57 6.19 -17.74
CA VAL A 129 2.14 7.34 -18.46
C VAL A 129 2.37 7.02 -19.95
N ASP A 130 2.82 5.81 -20.26
CA ASP A 130 3.16 5.36 -21.63
C ASP A 130 2.08 4.45 -22.25
N ALA A 131 0.80 4.74 -21.99
CA ALA A 131 -0.31 3.93 -22.50
C ALA A 131 -0.68 4.26 -23.95
#